data_AF-A0AAV2MWH3-F1
#
_entry.id   AF-A0AAV2MWH3-F1
#
_cell.length_a   1.000
_cell.length_b   1.000
_cell.length_c   1.000
_cell.angle_alpha   90.00
_cell.angle_beta   90.00
_cell.angle_gamma   90.00
#
_symmetry.space_group_name_H-M   'P 1'
#
loop_
_entity.id
_entity.type
_entity.pdbx_description
1 polymer ?
#
loop_
_entity_poly.entity_id
_entity_poly.type
_entity_poly.pdbx_seq_one_letter_code
_entity_poly.pdbx_strand_id
1 'polypeptide(L)'
;MQEGFPEENKKVILQKYPRKQELYTEAPKVNLEIISIMSEIAVKRDQHFLGTQNCVGSAISALAAAISLILEDPEDGINQESLTEFLCDAGKLLTDVFHQQSIARKSFITPLINKEVKPTIEATNPDEWLYGKKFAEYVKKVQIIGKVCEKIKTQDKSSRILTNKFRNQRNNLNIKK
;
A
#
# COMPACT_ATOMS: atom_id res chain seq x y z
N MET A 1 7.71 -11.52 -5.13
CA MET A 1 8.18 -10.18 -5.54
C MET A 1 8.03 -9.17 -4.42
N GLN A 2 9.14 -8.64 -3.91
CA GLN A 2 9.09 -7.61 -2.86
C GLN A 2 8.90 -6.21 -3.42
N GLU A 3 9.43 -5.96 -4.61
CA GLU A 3 9.28 -4.74 -5.37
C GLU A 3 8.39 -5.06 -6.57
N GLY A 4 7.28 -4.35 -6.72
CA GLY A 4 6.32 -4.56 -7.82
C GLY A 4 6.92 -4.29 -9.18
N PHE A 5 6.11 -4.41 -10.23
CA PHE A 5 6.56 -4.08 -11.57
C PHE A 5 6.49 -2.55 -11.78
N PRO A 6 7.52 -1.91 -12.38
CA PRO A 6 7.51 -0.46 -12.57
C PRO A 6 6.29 0.04 -13.33
N GLU A 7 5.64 1.09 -12.81
CA GLU A 7 4.36 1.58 -13.33
C GLU A 7 4.42 1.99 -14.81
N GLU A 8 5.51 2.65 -15.23
CA GLU A 8 5.67 3.07 -16.62
C GLU A 8 5.79 1.87 -17.58
N ASN A 9 6.56 0.86 -17.19
CA ASN A 9 6.68 -0.38 -17.97
C ASN A 9 5.34 -1.14 -18.00
N LYS A 10 4.58 -1.09 -16.89
CA LYS A 10 3.25 -1.71 -16.81
C LYS A 10 2.29 -1.07 -17.81
N LYS A 11 2.26 0.26 -17.90
CA LYS A 11 1.39 0.97 -18.86
C LYS A 11 1.65 0.55 -20.31
N VAL A 12 2.92 0.38 -20.68
CA VAL A 12 3.29 -0.08 -22.03
C VAL A 12 2.69 -1.46 -22.32
N ILE A 13 2.82 -2.41 -21.40
CA ILE A 13 2.26 -3.76 -21.54
C ILE A 13 0.72 -3.71 -21.57
N LEU A 14 0.07 -2.92 -20.70
CA LEU A 14 -1.38 -2.80 -20.66
C LEU A 14 -1.97 -2.23 -21.95
N GLN A 15 -1.23 -1.35 -22.65
CA GLN A 15 -1.64 -0.83 -23.97
C GLN A 15 -1.45 -1.88 -25.07
N LYS A 16 -0.39 -2.69 -24.99
CA LYS A 16 -0.13 -3.79 -25.94
C LYS A 16 -1.21 -4.87 -25.90
N TYR A 17 -1.77 -5.15 -24.73
CA TYR A 17 -2.82 -6.15 -24.53
C TYR A 17 -4.14 -5.52 -24.08
N PRO A 18 -4.90 -4.92 -25.01
CA PRO A 18 -6.19 -4.34 -24.69
C PRO A 18 -7.20 -5.42 -24.28
N ARG A 19 -8.16 -5.03 -23.45
CA ARG A 19 -9.12 -5.93 -22.79
C ARG A 19 -10.53 -5.89 -23.37
N LYS A 20 -10.71 -5.13 -24.44
CA LYS A 20 -11.99 -4.86 -25.11
C LYS A 20 -11.98 -5.30 -26.57
N GLN A 21 -11.27 -6.38 -26.86
CA GLN A 21 -11.24 -7.02 -28.17
C GLN A 21 -12.23 -8.19 -28.20
N GLU A 22 -12.04 -9.16 -29.08
CA GLU A 22 -12.84 -10.38 -29.16
C GLU A 22 -12.92 -11.10 -27.81
N LEU A 23 -11.78 -11.18 -27.10
CA LEU A 23 -11.75 -11.59 -25.71
C LEU A 23 -11.98 -10.38 -24.80
N TYR A 24 -13.17 -10.31 -24.19
CA TYR A 24 -13.52 -9.26 -23.24
C TYR A 24 -13.06 -9.62 -21.83
N THR A 25 -12.02 -8.94 -21.36
CA THR A 25 -11.39 -9.15 -20.04
C THR A 25 -11.28 -7.88 -19.21
N GLU A 26 -12.04 -6.83 -19.58
CA GLU A 26 -12.10 -5.60 -18.79
C GLU A 26 -12.88 -5.85 -17.51
N ALA A 27 -12.35 -5.36 -16.39
CA ALA A 27 -13.01 -5.47 -15.11
C ALA A 27 -14.37 -4.74 -15.14
N PRO A 28 -15.45 -5.37 -14.63
CA PRO A 28 -16.73 -4.71 -14.50
C PRO A 28 -16.61 -3.53 -13.52
N LYS A 29 -17.27 -2.43 -13.85
CA LYS A 29 -17.36 -1.26 -12.97
C LYS A 29 -18.53 -1.41 -12.03
N VAL A 30 -18.39 -0.89 -10.81
CA VAL A 30 -19.53 -0.75 -9.90
C VAL A 30 -20.54 0.23 -10.49
N ASN A 31 -21.83 -0.11 -10.38
CA ASN A 31 -22.95 0.74 -10.77
C ASN A 31 -22.91 2.10 -10.05
N LEU A 32 -23.20 3.20 -10.77
CA LEU A 32 -23.10 4.55 -10.22
C LEU A 32 -24.06 4.78 -9.03
N GLU A 33 -25.22 4.13 -9.05
CA GLU A 33 -26.21 4.14 -7.99
C GLU A 33 -25.65 3.56 -6.69
N ILE A 34 -24.83 2.51 -6.80
CA ILE A 34 -24.19 1.85 -5.66
C ILE A 34 -23.02 2.68 -5.11
N ILE A 35 -22.26 3.37 -5.98
CA ILE A 35 -21.15 4.23 -5.53
C ILE A 35 -21.65 5.30 -4.55
N SER A 36 -22.87 5.82 -4.73
CA SER A 36 -23.45 6.87 -3.88
C SER A 36 -23.67 6.44 -2.42
N ILE A 37 -23.84 5.13 -2.17
CA ILE A 37 -24.06 4.57 -0.82
C ILE A 37 -22.81 3.93 -0.23
N MET A 38 -21.72 3.84 -1.01
CA MET A 38 -20.45 3.29 -0.54
C MET A 38 -19.68 4.30 0.31
N SER A 39 -18.95 3.81 1.31
CA SER A 39 -17.98 4.65 2.03
C SER A 39 -16.75 4.91 1.16
N GLU A 40 -16.03 6.01 1.43
CA GLU A 40 -14.77 6.31 0.72
C GLU A 40 -13.75 5.17 0.79
N ILE A 41 -13.71 4.45 1.92
CA ILE A 41 -12.84 3.28 2.11
C ILE A 41 -13.27 2.14 1.19
N ALA A 42 -14.58 1.90 1.05
CA ALA A 42 -15.10 0.89 0.14
C ALA A 42 -14.83 1.25 -1.32
N VAL A 43 -14.97 2.52 -1.70
CA VAL A 43 -14.65 3.01 -3.06
C VAL A 43 -13.17 2.82 -3.37
N LYS A 44 -12.26 3.23 -2.48
CA LYS A 44 -10.81 3.03 -2.67
C LYS A 44 -10.43 1.56 -2.77
N ARG A 45 -11.09 0.70 -1.99
CA ARG A 45 -10.90 -0.75 -2.05
C ARG A 45 -11.33 -1.33 -3.40
N ASP A 46 -12.50 -0.95 -3.87
CA ASP A 46 -13.02 -1.38 -5.17
C ASP A 46 -12.10 -0.94 -6.32
N GLN A 47 -11.66 0.32 -6.31
CA GLN A 47 -10.70 0.83 -7.30
C GLN A 47 -9.41 0.00 -7.35
N HIS A 48 -8.91 -0.47 -6.21
CA HIS A 48 -7.77 -1.37 -6.16
C HIS A 48 -8.08 -2.70 -6.83
N PHE A 49 -9.20 -3.34 -6.50
CA PHE A 49 -9.60 -4.61 -7.12
C PHE A 49 -9.83 -4.48 -8.63
N LEU A 50 -10.48 -3.40 -9.07
CA LEU A 50 -10.66 -3.09 -10.49
C LEU A 50 -9.31 -2.97 -11.21
N GLY A 51 -8.35 -2.26 -10.62
CA GLY A 51 -6.99 -2.14 -11.17
C GLY A 51 -6.29 -3.49 -11.28
N THR A 52 -6.35 -4.31 -10.23
CA THR A 52 -5.76 -5.67 -10.23
C THR A 52 -6.43 -6.57 -11.26
N GLN A 53 -7.77 -6.54 -11.36
CA GLN A 53 -8.52 -7.35 -12.33
C GLN A 53 -8.21 -6.94 -13.77
N ASN A 54 -8.02 -5.64 -14.03
CA ASN A 54 -7.54 -5.17 -15.33
C ASN A 54 -6.11 -5.63 -15.64
N CYS A 55 -5.21 -5.69 -14.65
CA CYS A 55 -3.87 -6.26 -14.88
C CYS A 55 -3.96 -7.76 -15.25
N VAL A 56 -4.80 -8.52 -14.55
CA VAL A 56 -5.07 -9.93 -14.87
C VAL A 56 -5.69 -10.06 -16.26
N GLY A 57 -6.64 -9.21 -16.63
CA GLY A 57 -7.30 -9.25 -17.93
C GLY A 57 -6.32 -9.06 -19.10
N SER A 58 -5.38 -8.12 -18.98
CA SER A 58 -4.31 -7.95 -19.97
C SER A 58 -3.32 -9.12 -19.98
N ALA A 59 -3.03 -9.74 -18.82
CA ALA A 59 -2.22 -10.95 -18.77
C ALA A 59 -2.89 -12.14 -19.47
N ILE A 60 -4.21 -12.28 -19.31
CA ILE A 60 -5.01 -13.28 -20.03
C ILE A 60 -4.93 -13.03 -21.55
N SER A 61 -5.08 -11.78 -22.00
CA SER A 61 -4.96 -11.44 -23.42
C SER A 61 -3.56 -11.78 -23.98
N ALA A 62 -2.49 -11.55 -23.21
CA ALA A 62 -1.13 -11.94 -23.60
C ALA A 62 -0.98 -13.48 -23.70
N LEU A 63 -1.52 -14.23 -22.74
CA LEU A 63 -1.54 -15.69 -22.80
C LEU A 63 -2.37 -16.21 -23.97
N ALA A 64 -3.50 -15.58 -24.28
CA ALA A 64 -4.32 -15.94 -25.42
C ALA A 64 -3.55 -15.75 -26.74
N ALA A 65 -2.81 -14.65 -26.89
CA ALA A 65 -1.95 -14.42 -28.06
C ALA A 65 -0.86 -15.50 -28.20
N ALA A 66 -0.24 -15.90 -27.08
CA ALA A 66 0.72 -17.01 -27.06
C ALA A 66 0.09 -18.34 -27.49
N ILE A 67 -1.11 -18.64 -27.00
CA ILE A 67 -1.85 -19.86 -27.36
C ILE A 67 -2.24 -19.85 -28.84
N SER A 68 -2.75 -18.72 -29.37
CA SER A 68 -3.10 -18.59 -30.78
C SER A 68 -1.89 -18.86 -31.67
N LEU A 69 -0.73 -18.30 -31.34
CA LEU A 69 0.50 -18.51 -32.10
C LEU A 69 0.93 -19.99 -32.15
N ILE A 70 0.67 -20.75 -31.08
CA ILE A 70 0.93 -22.20 -31.03
C ILE A 70 -0.10 -22.96 -31.89
N LEU A 71 -1.37 -22.56 -31.82
CA LEU A 71 -2.47 -23.25 -32.52
C LEU A 71 -2.50 -22.98 -34.02
N GLU A 72 -1.99 -21.84 -34.47
CA GLU A 72 -1.91 -21.48 -35.89
C GLU A 72 -0.95 -22.39 -36.68
N ASP A 73 0.00 -23.05 -36.00
CA ASP A 73 0.98 -24.00 -36.56
C ASP A 73 1.50 -23.60 -37.96
N PRO A 74 2.14 -22.42 -38.08
CA PRO A 74 2.54 -21.88 -39.38
C PRO A 74 3.57 -22.78 -40.08
N GLU A 75 3.52 -22.85 -41.43
CA GLU A 75 4.43 -23.69 -42.23
C GLU A 75 5.91 -23.39 -41.98
N ASP A 76 6.27 -22.12 -41.72
CA ASP A 76 7.63 -21.67 -41.43
C ASP A 76 8.06 -21.92 -39.96
N GLY A 77 7.19 -22.53 -39.15
CA GLY A 77 7.39 -22.77 -37.73
C GLY A 77 7.03 -21.57 -36.84
N ILE A 78 6.85 -21.85 -35.55
CA ILE A 78 6.42 -20.84 -34.56
C ILE A 78 7.50 -19.76 -34.36
N ASN A 79 7.09 -18.48 -34.40
CA ASN A 79 7.96 -17.37 -34.01
C ASN A 79 8.25 -17.40 -32.49
N GLN A 80 9.42 -17.92 -32.13
CA GLN A 80 9.84 -18.09 -30.75
C GLN A 80 10.03 -16.77 -29.99
N GLU A 81 10.42 -15.69 -30.69
CA GLU A 81 10.61 -14.37 -30.10
C GLU A 81 9.27 -13.81 -29.63
N SER A 82 8.27 -13.81 -30.51
CA SER A 82 6.90 -13.37 -30.18
C SER A 82 6.28 -14.23 -29.08
N LEU A 83 6.43 -15.56 -29.16
CA LEU A 83 5.93 -16.46 -28.12
C LEU A 83 6.54 -16.13 -26.75
N THR A 84 7.86 -15.96 -26.69
CA THR A 84 8.58 -15.64 -25.45
C THR A 84 8.17 -14.28 -24.92
N GLU A 85 7.95 -13.30 -25.79
CA GLU A 85 7.53 -11.96 -25.41
C GLU A 85 6.14 -11.97 -24.75
N PHE A 86 5.16 -12.65 -25.37
CA PHE A 86 3.81 -12.79 -24.83
C PHE A 86 3.80 -13.45 -23.45
N LEU A 87 4.54 -14.54 -23.29
CA LEU A 87 4.67 -15.25 -22.01
C LEU A 87 5.36 -14.40 -20.94
N CYS A 88 6.44 -13.69 -21.30
CA CYS A 88 7.15 -12.78 -20.41
C CYS A 88 6.25 -11.64 -19.93
N ASP A 89 5.48 -11.03 -20.83
CA ASP A 89 4.59 -9.92 -20.50
C ASP A 89 3.45 -10.36 -19.58
N ALA A 90 2.84 -11.53 -19.85
CA ALA A 90 1.88 -12.14 -18.93
C ALA A 90 2.50 -12.38 -17.55
N GLY A 91 3.71 -12.94 -17.52
CA GLY A 91 4.48 -13.18 -16.29
C GLY A 91 4.71 -11.91 -15.48
N LYS A 92 5.15 -10.81 -16.12
CA LYS A 92 5.37 -9.49 -15.48
C LYS A 92 4.08 -8.93 -14.87
N LEU A 93 2.95 -9.04 -15.56
CA LEU A 93 1.66 -8.57 -15.05
C LEU A 93 1.18 -9.40 -13.85
N LEU A 94 1.23 -10.73 -13.92
CA LEU A 94 0.82 -11.62 -12.83
C LEU A 94 1.69 -11.45 -11.59
N THR A 95 2.98 -11.24 -11.84
CA THR A 95 3.99 -10.89 -10.85
C THR A 95 3.65 -9.59 -10.11
N ASP A 96 3.23 -8.56 -10.84
CA ASP A 96 2.77 -7.30 -10.26
C ASP A 96 1.49 -7.48 -9.45
N VAL A 97 0.53 -8.23 -9.98
CA VAL A 97 -0.71 -8.59 -9.27
C VAL A 97 -0.41 -9.27 -7.93
N PHE A 98 0.55 -10.20 -7.89
CA PHE A 98 0.97 -10.85 -6.65
C PHE A 98 1.52 -9.84 -5.62
N HIS A 99 2.31 -8.87 -6.07
CA HIS A 99 2.81 -7.80 -5.21
C HIS A 99 1.68 -6.87 -4.73
N GLN A 100 0.78 -6.46 -5.62
CA GLN A 100 -0.38 -5.63 -5.30
C GLN A 100 -1.26 -6.28 -4.23
N GLN A 101 -1.47 -7.61 -4.29
CA GLN A 101 -2.21 -8.34 -3.26
C GLN A 101 -1.56 -8.23 -1.87
N SER A 102 -0.23 -8.24 -1.80
CA SER A 102 0.48 -8.02 -0.53
C SER A 102 0.26 -6.60 0.01
N ILE A 103 0.28 -5.59 -0.87
CA ILE A 103 -0.02 -4.19 -0.51
C ILE A 103 -1.46 -4.05 -0.02
N ALA A 104 -2.45 -4.60 -0.75
CA ALA A 104 -3.86 -4.53 -0.34
C ALA A 104 -4.10 -5.19 1.01
N ARG A 105 -3.54 -6.37 1.24
CA ARG A 105 -3.64 -7.04 2.54
C ARG A 105 -3.07 -6.17 3.66
N LYS A 106 -1.90 -5.55 3.46
CA LYS A 106 -1.33 -4.59 4.43
C LYS A 106 -2.27 -3.41 4.64
N SER A 107 -2.81 -2.80 3.58
CA SER A 107 -3.68 -1.61 3.68
C SER A 107 -4.98 -1.89 4.43
N PHE A 108 -5.49 -3.12 4.41
CA PHE A 108 -6.69 -3.52 5.16
C PHE A 108 -6.41 -3.84 6.62
N ILE A 109 -5.26 -4.45 6.92
CA ILE A 109 -4.92 -4.91 8.28
C ILE A 109 -4.29 -3.79 9.11
N THR A 110 -3.41 -2.97 8.52
CA THR A 110 -2.67 -1.92 9.24
C THR A 110 -3.56 -0.92 9.98
N PRO A 111 -4.74 -0.51 9.46
CA PRO A 111 -5.68 0.33 10.20
C PRO A 111 -6.06 -0.21 11.59
N LEU A 112 -6.11 -1.54 11.76
CA LEU A 112 -6.48 -2.23 13.00
C LEU A 112 -5.36 -2.25 14.06
N ILE A 113 -4.13 -1.90 13.67
CA ILE A 113 -2.95 -1.95 14.54
C ILE A 113 -2.82 -0.66 15.35
N ASN A 114 -2.18 -0.71 16.53
CA ASN A 114 -1.89 0.47 17.34
C ASN A 114 -1.14 1.54 16.52
N LYS A 115 -1.63 2.79 16.58
CA LYS A 115 -1.10 3.96 15.85
C LYS A 115 0.40 4.19 16.08
N GLU A 116 0.93 3.87 17.26
CA GLU A 116 2.35 4.01 17.59
C GLU A 116 3.24 3.06 16.77
N VAL A 117 2.73 1.88 16.44
CA VAL A 117 3.47 0.82 15.75
C VAL A 117 3.39 0.97 14.23
N LYS A 118 2.30 1.55 13.71
CA LYS A 118 2.01 1.64 12.26
C LYS A 118 3.18 2.14 11.42
N PRO A 119 3.85 3.27 11.73
CA PRO A 119 4.90 3.81 10.86
C PRO A 119 6.08 2.84 10.71
N THR A 120 6.39 2.07 11.76
CA THR A 120 7.51 1.12 11.75
C THR A 120 7.20 -0.11 10.89
N ILE A 121 5.97 -0.61 10.95
CA ILE A 121 5.57 -1.85 10.24
C ILE A 121 5.08 -1.59 8.81
N GLU A 122 4.69 -0.35 8.50
CA GLU A 122 4.37 0.05 7.13
C GLU A 122 5.61 -0.03 6.24
N ALA A 123 6.77 0.35 6.77
CA ALA A 123 8.06 0.32 6.08
C ALA A 123 8.68 -1.08 5.90
N THR A 124 8.07 -2.14 6.45
CA THR A 124 8.63 -3.49 6.32
C THR A 124 8.20 -4.17 5.02
N ASN A 125 9.11 -4.94 4.45
CA ASN A 125 8.81 -5.79 3.30
C ASN A 125 8.23 -7.14 3.74
N PRO A 126 7.25 -7.68 3.00
CA PRO A 126 6.79 -9.05 3.22
C PRO A 126 7.90 -10.07 2.98
N ASP A 127 7.92 -11.11 3.80
CA ASP A 127 8.69 -12.34 3.58
C ASP A 127 7.74 -13.55 3.61
N GLU A 128 8.03 -14.57 4.42
CA GLU A 128 7.04 -15.57 4.81
C GLU A 128 5.80 -14.93 5.48
N TRP A 129 6.01 -13.80 6.18
CA TRP A 129 4.99 -13.05 6.89
C TRP A 129 4.72 -11.69 6.21
N LEU A 130 3.46 -11.26 6.23
CA LEU A 130 3.00 -10.02 5.59
C LEU A 130 3.73 -8.75 6.09
N TYR A 131 4.14 -8.75 7.36
CA TYR A 131 4.89 -7.67 8.00
C TYR A 131 6.37 -8.00 8.25
N GLY A 132 6.83 -9.16 7.74
CA GLY A 132 8.18 -9.67 7.95
C GLY A 132 8.37 -10.41 9.27
N LYS A 133 9.30 -11.38 9.28
CA LYS A 133 9.65 -12.18 10.48
C LYS A 133 10.06 -11.38 11.72
N LYS A 134 10.56 -10.16 11.53
CA LYS A 134 11.00 -9.25 12.61
C LYS A 134 9.86 -8.41 13.22
N PHE A 135 8.61 -8.61 12.80
CA PHE A 135 7.45 -7.85 13.27
C PHE A 135 7.38 -7.75 14.81
N ALA A 136 7.49 -8.88 15.52
CA ALA A 136 7.41 -8.91 16.98
C ALA A 136 8.54 -8.13 17.66
N GLU A 137 9.75 -8.14 17.08
CA GLU A 137 10.88 -7.34 17.58
C GLU A 137 10.62 -5.84 17.42
N TYR A 138 10.06 -5.43 16.28
CA TYR A 138 9.73 -4.02 16.02
C TYR A 138 8.66 -3.51 16.98
N VAL A 139 7.60 -4.29 17.23
CA VAL A 139 6.55 -3.94 18.20
C VAL A 139 7.16 -3.71 19.59
N LYS A 140 8.01 -4.64 20.06
CA LYS A 140 8.68 -4.51 21.37
C LYS A 140 9.58 -3.27 21.41
N LYS A 141 10.34 -2.99 20.35
CA LYS A 141 11.20 -1.80 20.25
C LYS A 141 10.40 -0.50 20.37
N VAL A 142 9.28 -0.36 19.65
CA VAL A 142 8.41 0.82 19.72
C VAL A 142 7.89 1.02 21.15
N GLN A 143 7.44 -0.04 21.82
CA GLN A 143 6.94 0.04 23.19
C GLN A 143 8.03 0.44 24.20
N ILE A 144 9.24 -0.09 24.06
CA ILE A 144 10.38 0.28 24.93
C ILE A 144 10.75 1.75 24.71
N ILE A 145 10.87 2.19 23.45
CA ILE A 145 11.19 3.58 23.11
C ILE A 145 10.10 4.52 23.64
N GLY A 146 8.82 4.17 23.48
CA GLY A 146 7.70 4.93 24.02
C GLY A 146 7.82 5.16 25.53
N LYS A 147 8.06 4.09 26.30
CA LYS A 147 8.29 4.17 27.76
C LYS A 147 9.50 5.01 28.14
N VAL A 148 10.59 4.96 27.36
CA VAL A 148 11.78 5.79 27.59
C VAL A 148 11.46 7.26 27.33
N CYS A 149 10.77 7.58 26.24
CA CYS A 149 10.37 8.95 25.90
C CYS A 149 9.41 9.54 26.94
N GLU A 150 8.50 8.76 27.51
CA GLU A 150 7.63 9.20 28.62
C GLU A 150 8.45 9.63 29.84
N LYS A 151 9.48 8.86 30.22
CA LYS A 151 10.38 9.21 31.33
C LYS A 151 11.18 10.49 31.06
N ILE A 152 11.62 10.70 29.82
CA ILE A 152 12.32 11.94 29.42
C ILE A 152 11.37 13.15 29.55
N LYS A 153 10.12 13.01 29.09
CA LYS A 153 9.10 14.09 29.15
C LYS A 153 8.74 14.49 30.59
N THR A 154 8.96 13.64 31.59
CA THR A 154 8.66 13.93 33.00
C THR A 154 9.71 14.74 33.75
N GLN A 155 10.87 15.06 33.16
CA GLN A 155 11.93 15.81 33.85
C GLN A 155 11.80 17.35 33.83
N ASP A 156 10.80 17.91 33.13
CA ASP A 156 10.74 19.37 32.89
C ASP A 156 9.61 20.13 33.64
N LYS A 157 9.05 19.54 34.71
CA LYS A 157 8.01 20.20 35.53
C LYS A 157 8.38 20.50 36.99
N SER A 158 9.63 20.25 37.41
CA SER A 158 10.05 20.49 38.81
C SER A 158 10.77 21.83 39.06
N SER A 159 11.03 22.68 38.05
CA SER A 159 11.80 23.92 38.22
C SER A 159 10.98 25.23 38.20
N ARG A 160 9.65 25.19 38.03
CA ARG A 160 8.82 26.41 37.91
C ARG A 160 7.93 26.77 39.12
N ILE A 161 8.14 26.16 40.28
CA ILE A 161 7.38 26.51 41.51
C ILE A 161 8.32 27.08 42.58
N LEU A 162 9.03 28.18 42.33
CA LEU A 162 9.73 28.89 43.42
C LEU A 162 9.89 30.43 43.25
N THR A 163 9.22 31.10 42.31
CA THR A 163 9.44 32.56 42.09
C THR A 163 8.23 33.49 42.17
N ASN A 164 7.02 33.01 42.49
CA ASN A 164 5.83 33.90 42.54
C ASN A 164 5.41 34.41 43.93
N LYS A 165 6.18 34.21 45.00
CA LYS A 165 5.80 34.68 46.36
C LYS A 165 6.36 36.04 46.82
N PHE A 166 7.25 36.69 46.06
CA PHE A 166 7.88 37.95 46.52
C PHE A 166 7.35 39.25 45.89
N ARG A 167 6.33 39.20 45.02
CA ARG A 167 5.84 40.42 44.32
C ARG A 167 4.62 41.10 44.94
N ASN A 168 3.91 40.45 45.87
CA ASN A 168 2.64 40.98 46.42
C ASN A 168 2.75 41.71 47.77
N GLN A 169 3.95 41.95 48.31
CA GLN A 169 4.10 42.70 49.58
C GLN A 169 4.52 44.18 49.43
N ARG A 170 4.76 44.69 48.22
CA ARG A 170 5.26 46.07 48.04
C ARG A 170 4.21 47.16 47.76
N ASN A 171 2.93 46.82 47.61
CA ASN A 171 1.92 47.81 47.19
C ASN A 171 0.91 48.25 48.27
N ASN A 172 1.13 47.94 49.55
CA ASN A 172 0.20 48.28 50.64
C ASN A 172 0.75 49.26 51.70
N LEU A 173 1.62 50.19 51.32
CA LEU A 173 2.05 51.28 52.21
C LEU A 173 2.13 52.60 51.43
N ASN A 174 0.97 53.26 51.26
CA ASN A 174 0.83 54.72 51.38
C ASN A 174 -0.63 55.15 51.13
N ILE A 175 -1.43 55.15 52.19
CA ILE A 175 -2.60 56.03 52.34
C ILE A 175 -2.56 56.58 53.77
N LYS A 176 -2.86 57.88 53.92
CA LYS A 176 -2.92 58.76 55.12
C LYS A 176 -1.62 59.56 55.31
N LYS A 177 -1.64 60.89 55.36
CA LYS A 177 -2.68 61.90 55.59
C LYS A 177 -2.26 63.20 54.92
#